data_AF-A0A7Y5ZHT4-F1
#
_entry.id   AF-A0A7Y5ZHT4-F1
#
_cell.length_a   1.000
_cell.length_b   1.000
_cell.length_c   1.000
_cell.angle_alpha   90.00
_cell.angle_beta   90.00
_cell.angle_gamma   90.00
#
_symmetry.space_group_name_H-M   'P 1'
#
loop_
_entity.id
_entity.type
_entity.pdbx_description
1 polymer ?
#
loop_
_entity_poly.entity_id
_entity_poly.type
_entity_poly.pdbx_seq_one_letter_code
_entity_poly.pdbx_strand_id
1 'polypeptide(L)' 'MTRNRWPDGVGLTSAPIEAFFEKDVGMGVPDWVLRQTILHSGREKRYPVVTDRATLVWVAQTAALEIHVPQ' A
#
# COMPACT_ATOMS: atom_id res chain seq x y z
N MET A 1 -6.61 1.24 3.26
CA MET A 1 -5.36 1.81 3.82
C MET A 1 -4.44 2.28 2.69
N THR A 2 -3.56 3.23 2.96
CA THR A 2 -2.55 3.75 2.03
C THR A 2 -1.17 3.18 2.39
N ARG A 3 -0.29 2.96 1.40
CA ARG A 3 1.01 2.31 1.58
C ARG A 3 2.16 3.21 1.12
N ASN A 4 3.21 3.31 1.93
CA ASN A 4 4.53 3.75 1.45
C ASN A 4 5.42 2.53 1.25
N ARG A 5 6.01 2.44 0.07
CA ARG A 5 6.74 1.25 -0.37
C ARG A 5 8.20 1.58 -0.68
N TRP A 6 9.10 0.67 -0.31
CA TRP A 6 10.53 0.71 -0.66
C TRP A 6 10.93 -0.63 -1.29
N PRO A 7 10.61 -0.85 -2.57
CA PRO A 7 10.94 -2.12 -3.25
C PRO A 7 12.43 -2.47 -3.18
N ASP A 8 13.30 -1.46 -3.24
CA ASP A 8 14.75 -1.59 -3.20
C ASP A 8 15.35 -1.28 -1.80
N GLY A 9 14.50 -1.24 -0.77
CA GLY A 9 14.88 -0.86 0.60
C GLY A 9 15.01 0.66 0.82
N VAL A 10 15.27 1.05 2.07
CA VAL A 10 15.33 2.47 2.49
C VAL A 10 16.64 3.18 2.15
N GLY A 11 17.61 2.46 1.59
CA GLY A 11 18.97 2.96 1.35
C GLY A 11 19.82 3.01 2.61
N LEU A 12 20.93 3.75 2.54
CA LEU A 12 21.82 4.00 3.67
C LEU A 12 21.50 5.37 4.27
N THR A 13 21.89 5.61 5.53
CA THR A 13 21.74 6.93 6.16
C THR A 13 22.38 8.06 5.34
N SER A 14 23.47 7.79 4.63
CA SER A 14 24.18 8.76 3.77
C SER A 14 23.58 8.91 2.37
N ALA A 15 22.70 8.01 1.96
CA ALA A 15 22.08 7.97 0.63
C ALA A 15 20.70 7.30 0.73
N PRO A 16 19.70 8.00 1.29
CA PRO A 16 18.36 7.45 1.46
C PRO A 16 17.66 7.28 0.11
N ILE A 17 16.78 6.28 0.02
CA ILE A 17 15.91 6.06 -1.14
C ILE A 17 14.50 6.53 -0.78
N GLU A 18 13.88 7.29 -1.68
CA GLU A 18 12.51 7.79 -1.49
C GLU A 18 11.47 6.68 -1.58
N ALA A 19 10.40 6.84 -0.80
CA ALA A 19 9.27 5.94 -0.82
C ALA A 19 8.40 6.14 -2.07
N PHE A 20 7.80 5.06 -2.56
CA PHE A 20 6.69 5.12 -3.49
C PHE A 20 5.35 5.14 -2.73
N PHE A 21 4.58 6.21 -2.92
CA PHE A 21 3.30 6.41 -2.25
C PHE A 21 2.12 5.82 -3.06
N GLU A 22 1.44 4.81 -2.53
CA GLU A 22 0.38 4.07 -3.24
C GLU A 22 -0.97 4.12 -2.51
N LYS A 23 -1.90 4.93 -3.04
CA LYS A 23 -3.31 4.98 -2.58
C LYS A 23 -4.18 3.94 -3.26
N ASP A 24 -4.12 3.90 -4.59
CA ASP A 24 -5.02 3.10 -5.42
C ASP A 24 -4.36 1.75 -5.74
N VAL A 25 -5.06 0.65 -5.48
CA VAL A 25 -4.56 -0.68 -5.83
C VAL A 25 -4.70 -0.97 -7.33
N GLY A 26 -3.60 -1.44 -7.93
CA GLY A 26 -3.54 -1.86 -9.33
C GLY A 26 -4.14 -3.24 -9.60
N MET A 27 -3.97 -3.73 -10.84
CA MET A 27 -4.50 -5.01 -11.33
C MET A 27 -3.87 -6.25 -10.67
N GLY A 28 -2.66 -6.12 -10.10
CA GLY A 28 -1.91 -7.23 -9.49
C GLY A 28 -2.32 -7.59 -8.06
N VAL A 29 -3.46 -7.08 -7.57
CA VAL A 29 -3.91 -7.37 -6.20
C VAL A 29 -4.65 -8.71 -6.16
N PRO A 30 -4.28 -9.62 -5.24
CA PRO A 30 -4.94 -10.91 -5.11
C PRO A 30 -6.45 -10.76 -4.91
N ASP A 31 -7.21 -11.68 -5.48
CA ASP A 31 -8.68 -11.71 -5.45
C ASP A 31 -9.25 -11.73 -4.02
N TRP A 32 -8.58 -12.42 -3.11
CA TRP A 32 -8.95 -12.54 -1.70
C TRP A 32 -8.70 -11.27 -0.87
N VAL A 33 -7.96 -10.28 -1.39
CA VAL A 33 -7.76 -8.99 -0.70
C VAL A 33 -9.01 -8.12 -0.86
N LEU A 34 -9.67 -7.85 0.27
CA LEU A 34 -10.81 -6.93 0.34
C LEU A 34 -10.43 -5.51 -0.09
N ARG A 35 -11.32 -4.86 -0.82
CA ARG A 35 -11.11 -3.52 -1.41
C ARG A 35 -12.31 -2.64 -1.14
N GLN A 36 -12.05 -1.40 -0.75
CA GLN A 36 -13.07 -0.36 -0.62
C GLN A 36 -12.77 0.76 -1.61
N THR A 37 -13.76 1.11 -2.43
CA THR A 37 -13.66 2.26 -3.33
C THR A 37 -14.04 3.52 -2.58
N ILE A 38 -13.19 4.55 -2.68
CA ILE A 38 -13.48 5.90 -2.18
C ILE A 38 -13.46 6.86 -3.36
N LEU A 39 -14.55 7.61 -3.50
CA LEU A 39 -14.68 8.68 -4.48
C LEU A 39 -13.93 9.91 -3.98
N HIS A 40 -12.93 10.34 -4.75
CA HIS A 40 -12.27 11.63 -4.55
C HIS A 40 -12.62 12.58 -5.69
N SER A 41 -12.40 13.87 -5.49
CA SER A 41 -12.71 14.93 -6.45
C SER A 41 -12.14 14.69 -7.86
N GLY A 42 -11.00 14.01 -7.98
CA GLY A 42 -10.36 13.73 -9.27
C GLY A 42 -10.66 12.36 -9.88
N ARG A 43 -10.80 11.31 -9.05
CA ARG A 43 -11.12 9.94 -9.49
C ARG A 43 -11.45 9.06 -8.30
N GLU A 44 -12.18 7.98 -8.56
CA GLU A 44 -12.26 6.85 -7.63
C GLU A 44 -10.91 6.19 -7.42
N LYS A 45 -10.67 5.73 -6.19
CA LYS A 45 -9.50 4.94 -5.82
C LYS A 45 -9.96 3.74 -5.02
N ARG A 46 -9.38 2.58 -5.31
CA ARG A 46 -9.63 1.33 -4.58
C ARG A 46 -8.54 1.20 -3.52
N TYR A 47 -8.94 1.03 -2.28
CA TYR A 47 -8.03 0.87 -1.15
C TYR A 47 -8.14 -0.56 -0.61
N PRO A 48 -7.02 -1.25 -0.32
CA PRO A 48 -7.06 -2.54 0.32
C PRO A 48 -7.50 -2.36 1.78
N VAL A 49 -8.27 -3.32 2.29
CA VAL A 49 -8.70 -3.40 3.69
C VAL A 49 -8.01 -4.60 4.31
N VAL A 50 -7.16 -4.35 5.30
CA VAL A 50 -6.38 -5.41 5.98
C VAL A 50 -7.20 -5.90 7.17
N THR A 51 -7.79 -7.09 7.05
CA THR A 51 -8.62 -7.70 8.11
C THR A 51 -8.08 -9.02 8.63
N ASP A 52 -7.04 -9.55 7.98
CA ASP A 52 -6.48 -10.86 8.27
C ASP A 52 -4.96 -10.91 8.04
N ARG A 53 -4.35 -12.01 8.47
CA ARG A 53 -2.91 -12.21 8.41
C ARG A 53 -2.39 -12.37 6.99
N ALA A 54 -3.12 -13.05 6.12
CA ALA A 54 -2.69 -13.24 4.74
C ALA A 54 -2.57 -11.88 4.05
N THR A 55 -3.55 -10.99 4.27
CA THR A 55 -3.57 -9.64 3.71
C THR A 55 -2.37 -8.85 4.22
N LEU A 56 -2.07 -8.94 5.52
CA LEU A 56 -0.90 -8.26 6.09
C LEU A 56 0.43 -8.80 5.52
N VAL A 57 0.54 -10.11 5.31
CA VAL A 57 1.74 -10.72 4.69
C VAL A 57 1.89 -10.28 3.25
N TRP A 58 0.80 -10.19 2.49
CA TRP A 58 0.84 -9.63 1.14
C TRP A 58 1.32 -8.17 1.14
N VAL A 59 0.84 -7.34 2.08
CA VAL A 59 1.33 -5.96 2.23
C VAL A 59 2.84 -5.93 2.47
N ALA A 60 3.36 -6.78 3.36
CA ALA A 60 4.80 -6.92 3.59
C ALA A 60 5.56 -7.35 2.33
N GLN A 61 5.03 -8.31 1.57
CA GLN A 61 5.62 -8.76 0.29
C GLN A 61 5.73 -7.63 -0.75
N THR A 62 4.85 -6.64 -0.69
CA THR A 62 4.95 -5.45 -1.56
C THR A 62 6.01 -4.44 -1.12
N ALA A 63 6.76 -4.73 -0.06
CA ALA A 63 7.72 -3.83 0.60
C ALA A 63 7.07 -2.54 1.14
N ALA A 64 5.80 -2.62 1.58
CA ALA A 64 5.10 -1.52 2.21
C ALA A 64 5.51 -1.43 3.70
N LEU A 65 6.57 -0.68 3.98
CA LEU A 65 7.10 -0.54 5.34
C LEU A 65 6.24 0.37 6.23
N GLU A 66 5.45 1.27 5.64
CA GLU A 66 4.49 2.08 6.38
C GLU A 66 3.07 1.87 5.86
N ILE A 67 2.14 1.80 6.80
CA ILE A 67 0.71 1.66 6.56
C ILE A 67 -0.01 2.86 7.19
N HIS A 68 -0.75 3.59 6.36
CA HIS A 68 -1.47 4.78 6.77
C HIS A 68 -2.99 4.53 6.67
N VAL A 69 -3.73 4.84 7.74
CA VAL A 69 -5.19 4.74 7.80
C VAL A 69 -5.82 6.10 8.08
N PRO A 70 -6.99 6.42 7.50
CA PRO A 70 -7.75 7.61 7.89
C PRO A 70 -8.21 7.50 9.35
N GLN A 71 -8.31 8.64 10.02
CA GLN A 71 -8.86 8.80 11.38
C GLN A 71 -10.38 9.01 11.31
#